data_AF-A0A8C6GBD0-F1
#
_entry.id   AF-A0A8C6GBD0-F1
#
_cell.length_a   1.000
_cell.length_b   1.000
_cell.length_c   1.000
_cell.angle_alpha   90.00
_cell.angle_beta   90.00
_cell.angle_gamma   90.00
#
_symmetry.space_group_name_H-M   'P 1'
#
loop_
_entity.id
_entity.type
_entity.pdbx_description
1 polymer ?
#
loop_
_entity_poly.entity_id
_entity_poly.type
_entity_poly.pdbx_seq_one_letter_code
_entity_poly.pdbx_strand_id
1 'polypeptide(L)'
;MYSQDSIDLLANSGLQFQKHEEEGIDTLHFAELLMTSGVVLCDNVKWLSFHSGYDFGYMVKLLTDSRLPEEEHEFFHILNLFFPSIYDVKYLMKSCKNLKGGLQEVADQLDLQRIGRQHQAGSDSLLTGMAFFRMKEVQTDPNRRLRPPSAHLINGNMRELQVCH
;
A
#
# COMPACT_ATOMS: atom_id res chain seq x y z
N MET A 1 13.73 9.12 13.33
CA MET A 1 15.02 8.51 12.91
C MET A 1 14.90 7.94 11.49
N TYR A 2 15.95 7.94 10.65
CA TYR A 2 15.96 7.20 9.36
C TYR A 2 17.02 6.08 9.38
N SER A 3 16.81 5.03 8.59
CA SER A 3 17.82 3.98 8.36
C SER A 3 18.71 4.35 7.19
N GLN A 4 20.03 4.26 7.37
CA GLN A 4 20.99 4.56 6.29
C GLN A 4 20.81 3.64 5.08
N ASP A 5 20.56 2.34 5.34
CA ASP A 5 20.32 1.36 4.27
C ASP A 5 19.10 1.75 3.41
N SER A 6 18.05 2.30 4.04
CA SER A 6 16.87 2.78 3.33
C SER A 6 17.16 4.03 2.50
N ILE A 7 17.96 4.95 3.01
CA ILE A 7 18.38 6.16 2.27
C ILE A 7 19.19 5.77 1.04
N ASP A 8 20.16 4.87 1.21
CA ASP A 8 21.02 4.41 0.13
C ASP A 8 20.20 3.65 -0.93
N LEU A 9 19.26 2.79 -0.49
CA LEU A 9 18.35 2.09 -1.39
C LEU A 9 17.48 3.07 -2.20
N LEU A 10 16.92 4.10 -1.57
CA LEU A 10 16.10 5.11 -2.25
C LEU A 10 16.94 5.97 -3.21
N ALA A 11 18.14 6.38 -2.82
CA ALA A 11 19.08 7.09 -3.68
C ALA A 11 19.41 6.26 -4.93
N ASN A 12 19.74 4.98 -4.74
CA ASN A 12 20.05 4.04 -5.82
C ASN A 12 18.83 3.76 -6.72
N SER A 13 17.62 3.87 -6.16
CA SER A 13 16.35 3.77 -6.90
C SER A 13 15.97 5.08 -7.62
N GLY A 14 16.83 6.10 -7.49
CA GLY A 14 16.73 7.37 -8.22
C GLY A 14 15.91 8.44 -7.52
N LEU A 15 15.70 8.34 -6.20
CA LEU A 15 15.10 9.41 -5.42
C LEU A 15 16.05 10.63 -5.36
N GLN A 16 15.52 11.81 -5.64
CA GLN A 16 16.30 13.05 -5.70
C GLN A 16 16.14 13.84 -4.40
N PHE A 17 16.90 13.49 -3.35
CA PHE A 17 16.74 14.08 -2.02
C PHE A 17 16.80 15.61 -2.00
N GLN A 18 17.74 16.22 -2.73
CA GLN A 18 17.83 17.68 -2.83
C GLN A 18 16.56 18.30 -3.43
N LYS A 19 15.97 17.66 -4.45
CA LYS A 19 14.72 18.13 -5.05
C LYS A 19 13.55 17.99 -4.08
N HIS A 20 13.53 16.94 -3.26
CA HIS A 20 12.52 16.79 -2.21
C HIS A 20 12.66 17.86 -1.11
N GLU A 21 13.87 18.32 -0.83
CA GLU A 21 14.12 19.40 0.13
C GLU A 21 13.69 20.76 -0.43
N GLU A 22 13.98 21.03 -1.71
CA GLU A 22 13.71 22.33 -2.34
C GLU A 22 12.28 22.47 -2.90
N GLU A 23 11.71 21.39 -3.43
CA GLU A 23 10.44 21.35 -4.18
C GLU A 23 9.46 20.29 -3.61
N GLY A 24 9.69 19.82 -2.37
CA GLY A 24 8.84 18.84 -1.72
C GLY A 24 7.40 19.31 -1.57
N ILE A 25 6.46 18.37 -1.68
CA ILE A 25 5.04 18.64 -1.43
C ILE A 25 4.85 18.86 0.07
N ASP A 26 4.23 19.98 0.44
CA ASP A 26 3.77 20.19 1.81
C ASP A 26 2.70 19.16 2.16
N THR A 27 2.98 18.36 3.20
CA THR A 27 2.15 17.21 3.54
C THR A 27 0.78 17.61 4.07
N LEU A 28 0.67 18.72 4.81
CA LEU A 28 -0.61 19.17 5.34
C LEU A 28 -1.51 19.71 4.23
N HIS A 29 -0.93 20.47 3.29
CA HIS A 29 -1.65 20.92 2.11
C HIS A 29 -2.12 19.76 1.23
N PHE A 30 -1.27 18.74 1.05
CA PHE A 30 -1.69 17.51 0.37
C PHE A 30 -2.84 16.79 1.11
N ALA A 31 -2.78 16.70 2.44
CA ALA A 31 -3.83 16.09 3.25
C ALA A 31 -5.16 16.84 3.12
N GLU A 32 -5.14 18.17 3.12
CA GLU A 32 -6.32 19.02 2.93
C GLU A 32 -7.01 18.75 1.58
N LEU A 33 -6.21 18.73 0.50
CA LEU A 33 -6.71 18.44 -0.85
C LEU A 33 -7.24 17.00 -0.95
N LEU A 34 -6.54 16.04 -0.35
CA LEU A 34 -6.96 14.64 -0.35
C LEU A 34 -8.29 14.46 0.41
N MET A 35 -8.46 15.11 1.57
CA MET A 35 -9.64 15.03 2.41
C MET A 35 -10.93 15.38 1.66
N THR A 36 -10.86 16.36 0.76
CA THR A 36 -12.03 16.89 0.02
C THR A 36 -12.15 16.35 -1.40
N SER A 37 -11.23 15.48 -1.84
CA SER A 37 -11.17 14.96 -3.21
C SER A 37 -12.22 13.89 -3.54
N GLY A 38 -12.86 13.29 -2.54
CA GLY A 38 -13.71 12.10 -2.69
C GLY A 38 -12.93 10.78 -2.84
N VAL A 39 -11.61 10.79 -2.67
CA VAL A 39 -10.74 9.59 -2.72
C VAL A 39 -10.71 8.86 -1.36
N VAL A 40 -10.89 9.59 -0.27
CA VAL A 40 -11.03 9.07 1.11
C VAL A 40 -12.45 9.32 1.61
N LEU A 41 -12.86 8.64 2.69
CA LEU A 41 -14.19 8.74 3.32
C LEU A 41 -15.36 8.38 2.38
N CYS A 42 -15.09 7.67 1.27
CA CYS A 42 -16.07 7.37 0.23
C CYS A 42 -16.18 5.86 -0.04
N ASP A 43 -17.35 5.27 0.21
CA ASP A 43 -17.59 3.81 0.13
C ASP A 43 -17.47 3.22 -1.29
N ASN A 44 -17.64 4.06 -2.31
CA ASN A 44 -17.51 3.69 -3.72
C ASN A 44 -16.04 3.55 -4.16
N VAL A 45 -15.10 4.07 -3.38
CA VAL A 45 -13.66 3.95 -3.67
C VAL A 45 -13.13 2.63 -3.11
N LYS A 46 -12.35 1.92 -3.93
CA LYS A 46 -11.71 0.65 -3.58
C LYS A 46 -10.20 0.82 -3.64
N TRP A 47 -9.54 0.65 -2.50
CA TRP A 47 -8.09 0.78 -2.37
C TRP A 47 -7.40 -0.55 -2.61
N LEU A 48 -6.44 -0.56 -3.53
CA LEU A 48 -5.59 -1.71 -3.80
C LEU A 48 -4.21 -1.44 -3.24
N SER A 49 -3.65 -2.40 -2.51
CA SER A 49 -2.37 -2.23 -1.82
C SER A 49 -1.56 -3.53 -1.80
N PHE A 50 -0.32 -3.49 -1.33
CA PHE A 50 0.52 -4.69 -1.19
C PHE A 50 1.33 -4.61 0.10
N HIS A 51 0.99 -5.46 1.08
CA HIS A 51 1.69 -5.51 2.37
C HIS A 51 1.73 -4.14 3.08
N SER A 52 0.58 -3.49 3.15
CA SER A 52 0.48 -2.03 3.26
C SER A 52 0.26 -1.49 4.68
N GLY A 53 0.70 -2.23 5.71
CA GLY A 53 0.51 -1.79 7.10
C GLY A 53 1.15 -0.43 7.36
N TYR A 54 2.41 -0.25 6.93
CA TYR A 54 3.12 1.02 7.03
C TYR A 54 2.54 2.09 6.11
N ASP A 55 2.17 1.75 4.88
CA ASP A 55 1.62 2.70 3.92
C ASP A 55 0.38 3.38 4.50
N PHE A 56 -0.57 2.60 5.03
CA PHE A 56 -1.76 3.13 5.66
C PHE A 56 -1.49 3.78 7.02
N GLY A 57 -0.47 3.34 7.75
CA GLY A 57 0.03 4.05 8.93
C GLY A 57 0.43 5.49 8.59
N TYR A 58 1.22 5.70 7.54
CA TYR A 58 1.58 7.04 7.07
C TYR A 58 0.36 7.83 6.62
N MET A 59 -0.59 7.22 5.90
CA MET A 59 -1.81 7.90 5.45
C MET A 59 -2.72 8.32 6.62
N VAL A 60 -2.90 7.47 7.64
CA VAL A 60 -3.69 7.82 8.83
C VAL A 60 -3.00 8.94 9.61
N LYS A 61 -1.68 8.86 9.80
CA LYS A 61 -0.92 9.94 10.44
C LYS A 61 -1.07 11.26 9.68
N LEU A 62 -0.97 11.22 8.36
CA LEU A 62 -1.13 12.36 7.47
C LEU A 62 -2.53 12.98 7.57
N LEU A 63 -3.58 12.16 7.50
CA LEU A 63 -4.97 12.62 7.46
C LEU A 63 -5.51 13.07 8.82
N THR A 64 -4.93 12.58 9.91
CA THR A 64 -5.30 12.98 11.28
C THR A 64 -4.41 14.09 11.85
N ASP A 65 -3.28 14.38 11.20
CA ASP A 65 -2.21 15.25 11.71
C ASP A 65 -1.88 14.97 13.19
N SER A 66 -1.88 13.68 13.54
CA SER A 66 -1.80 13.21 14.93
C SER A 66 -0.89 11.98 15.04
N ARG A 67 -0.48 11.64 16.27
CA ARG A 67 0.18 10.36 16.51
C ARG A 67 -0.79 9.23 16.18
N LEU A 68 -0.24 8.11 15.71
CA LEU A 68 -1.04 6.90 15.52
C LEU A 68 -1.58 6.42 16.89
N PRO A 69 -2.80 5.83 16.91
CA PRO A 69 -3.34 5.24 18.13
C PRO A 69 -2.39 4.20 18.74
N GLU A 70 -2.37 4.12 20.06
CA GLU A 70 -1.57 3.12 20.78
C GLU A 70 -2.18 1.71 20.69
N GLU A 71 -3.50 1.64 20.48
CA GLU A 71 -4.28 0.41 20.47
C GLU A 71 -4.76 0.01 19.06
N GLU A 72 -4.61 -1.28 18.73
CA GLU A 72 -4.77 -1.79 17.35
C GLU A 72 -6.18 -1.59 16.82
N HIS A 73 -7.16 -1.82 17.69
CA HIS A 73 -8.56 -1.66 17.35
C HIS A 73 -8.93 -0.19 17.06
N GLU A 74 -8.29 0.78 17.73
CA GLU A 74 -8.51 2.20 17.47
C GLU A 74 -7.89 2.61 16.13
N PHE A 75 -6.68 2.12 15.83
CA PHE A 75 -6.07 2.33 14.51
C PHE A 75 -6.98 1.80 13.40
N PHE A 76 -7.47 0.56 13.52
CA PHE A 76 -8.37 -0.01 12.52
C PHE A 76 -9.72 0.71 12.45
N HIS A 77 -10.23 1.25 13.56
CA HIS A 77 -11.44 2.06 13.54
C HIS A 77 -11.23 3.29 12.65
N ILE A 78 -10.17 4.08 12.88
CA ILE A 78 -9.85 5.27 12.08
C ILE A 78 -9.55 4.90 10.63
N LEU A 79 -8.78 3.84 10.42
CA LEU A 79 -8.42 3.35 9.08
C LEU A 79 -9.68 3.06 8.25
N ASN A 80 -10.65 2.34 8.83
CA ASN A 80 -11.88 1.97 8.14
C ASN A 80 -12.82 3.17 7.88
N LEU A 81 -12.69 4.26 8.64
CA LEU A 81 -13.39 5.51 8.33
C LEU A 81 -12.83 6.12 7.04
N PHE A 82 -11.51 6.34 6.98
CA PHE A 82 -10.87 6.97 5.82
C PHE A 82 -10.87 6.08 4.57
N PHE A 83 -10.73 4.77 4.76
CA PHE A 83 -10.55 3.80 3.68
C PHE A 83 -11.53 2.62 3.85
N PRO A 84 -12.83 2.81 3.55
CA PRO A 84 -13.86 1.81 3.86
C PRO A 84 -13.68 0.47 3.14
N SER A 85 -12.88 0.42 2.08
CA SER A 85 -12.71 -0.78 1.27
C SER A 85 -11.28 -0.93 0.77
N ILE A 86 -10.51 -1.80 1.44
CA ILE A 86 -9.12 -2.09 1.11
C ILE A 86 -8.95 -3.56 0.69
N TYR A 87 -8.17 -3.77 -0.35
CA TYR A 87 -7.72 -5.07 -0.84
C TYR A 87 -6.19 -5.13 -0.83
N ASP A 88 -5.64 -5.78 0.20
CA ASP A 88 -4.20 -6.02 0.25
C ASP A 88 -3.85 -7.27 -0.57
N VAL A 89 -3.18 -7.06 -1.71
CA VAL A 89 -2.78 -8.11 -2.65
C VAL A 89 -1.94 -9.18 -1.97
N LYS A 90 -1.00 -8.80 -1.10
CA LYS A 90 -0.16 -9.75 -0.35
C LYS A 90 -1.02 -10.66 0.53
N TYR A 91 -2.07 -10.12 1.14
CA TYR A 91 -3.01 -10.91 1.90
C TYR A 91 -3.84 -11.84 1.00
N LEU A 92 -4.39 -11.32 -0.10
CA LEU A 92 -5.21 -12.11 -1.06
C LEU A 92 -4.42 -13.26 -1.70
N MET A 93 -3.11 -13.11 -1.87
CA MET A 93 -2.23 -14.17 -2.35
C MET A 93 -2.23 -15.40 -1.43
N LYS A 94 -2.56 -15.29 -0.14
CA LYS A 94 -2.65 -16.46 0.76
C LYS A 94 -3.70 -17.48 0.30
N SER A 95 -4.70 -17.04 -0.45
CA SER A 95 -5.71 -17.91 -1.06
C SER A 95 -5.25 -18.50 -2.41
N CYS A 96 -4.08 -18.07 -2.90
CA CYS A 96 -3.48 -18.48 -4.17
C CYS A 96 -2.27 -19.40 -3.91
N LYS A 97 -2.44 -20.72 -4.07
CA LYS A 97 -1.42 -21.73 -3.71
C LYS A 97 -0.04 -21.52 -4.36
N ASN A 98 0.03 -20.82 -5.49
CA ASN A 98 1.23 -20.69 -6.29
C ASN A 98 1.87 -19.30 -6.24
N LEU A 99 1.30 -18.34 -5.49
CA LEU A 99 1.83 -16.98 -5.41
C LEU A 99 2.52 -16.75 -4.07
N LYS A 100 3.81 -16.39 -4.11
CA LYS A 100 4.61 -16.09 -2.93
C LYS A 100 5.65 -15.02 -3.25
N GLY A 101 6.22 -14.42 -2.21
CA GLY A 101 7.30 -13.44 -2.38
C GLY A 101 6.86 -11.98 -2.36
N GLY A 102 7.80 -11.09 -2.62
CA GLY A 102 7.59 -9.64 -2.73
C GLY A 102 6.85 -9.23 -4.01
N LEU A 103 6.51 -7.95 -4.14
CA LEU A 103 5.70 -7.45 -5.25
C LEU A 103 6.31 -7.78 -6.63
N GLN A 104 7.64 -7.64 -6.77
CA GLN A 104 8.32 -7.96 -8.03
C GLN A 104 8.24 -9.46 -8.35
N GLU A 105 8.52 -10.34 -7.38
CA GLU A 105 8.47 -11.79 -7.59
C GLU A 105 7.06 -12.25 -7.97
N VAL A 106 6.04 -11.61 -7.40
CA VAL A 106 4.63 -11.87 -7.72
C VAL A 106 4.29 -11.40 -9.13
N ALA A 107 4.78 -10.22 -9.53
CA ALA A 107 4.61 -9.73 -10.89
C ALA A 107 5.24 -10.69 -11.91
N ASP A 108 6.46 -11.19 -11.63
CA ASP A 108 7.14 -12.15 -12.49
C ASP A 108 6.34 -13.46 -12.60
N GLN A 109 5.78 -13.97 -11.50
CA GLN A 109 4.92 -15.16 -11.48
C GLN A 109 3.59 -14.98 -12.23
N LEU A 110 3.17 -13.73 -12.46
CA LEU A 110 1.93 -13.37 -13.15
C LEU A 110 2.17 -12.93 -14.60
N ASP A 111 3.43 -13.03 -15.07
CA ASP A 111 3.90 -12.56 -16.38
C ASP A 111 3.64 -11.05 -16.60
N LEU A 112 3.81 -10.25 -15.56
CA LEU A 112 3.62 -8.80 -15.59
C LEU A 112 4.93 -8.05 -15.77
N GLN A 113 4.95 -7.10 -16.70
CA GLN A 113 6.08 -6.21 -16.90
C GLN A 113 5.90 -4.90 -16.12
N ARG A 114 6.91 -4.54 -15.33
CA ARG A 114 6.94 -3.27 -14.60
C ARG A 114 7.12 -2.10 -15.56
N ILE A 115 6.38 -1.02 -15.31
CA ILE A 115 6.55 0.27 -15.97
C ILE A 115 7.07 1.28 -14.93
N GLY A 116 8.25 1.84 -15.19
CA GLY A 116 8.94 2.74 -14.26
C GLY A 116 9.98 2.03 -13.39
N ARG A 117 10.62 2.78 -12.47
CA ARG A 117 11.71 2.28 -11.63
C ARG A 117 11.17 1.50 -10.44
N GLN A 118 11.78 0.37 -10.10
CA GLN A 118 11.45 -0.36 -8.88
C GLN A 118 11.80 0.50 -7.64
N HIS A 119 11.06 0.31 -6.54
CA HIS A 119 11.25 1.07 -5.29
C HIS A 119 10.94 2.57 -5.41
N GLN A 120 10.08 2.94 -6.37
CA GLN A 120 9.41 4.23 -6.42
C GLN A 120 7.90 4.03 -6.33
N ALA A 121 7.25 4.79 -5.44
CA ALA A 121 5.83 4.60 -5.12
C ALA A 121 4.89 4.61 -6.33
N GLY A 122 5.16 5.44 -7.35
CA GLY A 122 4.34 5.47 -8.58
C GLY A 122 4.42 4.17 -9.40
N SER A 123 5.62 3.64 -9.58
CA SER A 123 5.85 2.38 -10.32
C SER A 123 5.35 1.17 -9.52
N ASP A 124 5.58 1.17 -8.20
CA ASP A 124 5.12 0.09 -7.31
C ASP A 124 3.58 0.07 -7.17
N SER A 125 2.92 1.23 -7.10
CA SER A 125 1.44 1.30 -7.06
C SER A 125 0.80 0.85 -8.37
N LEU A 126 1.38 1.21 -9.52
CA LEU A 126 0.94 0.70 -10.82
C LEU A 126 1.07 -0.81 -10.91
N LEU A 127 2.23 -1.36 -10.53
CA LEU A 127 2.46 -2.80 -10.55
C LEU A 127 1.54 -3.55 -9.56
N THR A 128 1.24 -2.95 -8.42
CA THR A 128 0.27 -3.48 -7.44
C THR A 128 -1.13 -3.59 -8.06
N GLY A 129 -1.59 -2.55 -8.74
CA GLY A 129 -2.87 -2.57 -9.46
C GLY A 129 -2.91 -3.65 -10.56
N MET A 130 -1.85 -3.73 -11.37
CA MET A 130 -1.72 -4.76 -12.40
C MET A 130 -1.77 -6.18 -11.81
N ALA A 131 -1.04 -6.42 -10.72
CA ALA A 131 -1.03 -7.71 -10.02
C ALA A 131 -2.42 -8.09 -9.52
N PHE A 132 -3.15 -7.15 -8.89
CA PHE A 132 -4.51 -7.38 -8.42
C PHE A 132 -5.46 -7.81 -9.55
N PHE A 133 -5.53 -7.04 -10.64
CA PHE A 133 -6.44 -7.34 -11.74
C PHE A 133 -6.07 -8.65 -12.44
N ARG A 134 -4.77 -8.91 -12.62
CA ARG A 134 -4.28 -10.17 -13.18
C ARG A 134 -4.63 -11.38 -12.30
N MET A 135 -4.49 -11.25 -10.98
CA MET A 135 -4.91 -12.29 -10.04
C MET A 135 -6.43 -12.55 -10.11
N LYS A 136 -7.22 -11.48 -10.20
CA LYS A 136 -8.69 -11.57 -10.32
C LYS A 136 -9.10 -12.32 -11.59
N GLU A 137 -8.49 -12.01 -12.73
CA GLU A 137 -8.73 -12.73 -13.99
C GLU A 137 -8.45 -14.23 -13.85
N VAL A 138 -7.28 -14.59 -13.31
CA VAL A 138 -6.87 -15.99 -13.11
C VAL A 138 -7.82 -16.74 -12.18
N GLN A 139 -8.36 -16.08 -11.14
CA GLN A 139 -9.35 -16.70 -10.24
C GLN A 139 -10.71 -16.92 -10.90
N THR A 140 -11.13 -16.01 -11.79
CA THR A 140 -12.41 -16.12 -12.49
C THR A 140 -12.39 -17.09 -13.67
N ASP A 141 -11.21 -17.49 -14.14
CA ASP A 141 -11.05 -18.52 -15.17
C ASP A 141 -11.51 -19.89 -14.63
N PRO A 142 -12.57 -20.52 -15.20
CA PRO A 142 -13.06 -21.81 -14.76
C PRO A 142 -12.01 -22.94 -14.83
N ASN A 143 -10.95 -22.77 -15.64
CA ASN A 143 -9.88 -23.75 -15.80
C ASN A 143 -8.68 -23.54 -14.85
N ARG A 144 -8.63 -22.44 -14.08
CA ARG A 144 -7.47 -22.08 -13.22
C ARG A 144 -7.82 -21.72 -11.77
N ARG A 145 -9.02 -22.11 -11.30
CA ARG A 145 -9.59 -21.73 -10.00
C ARG A 145 -8.61 -21.81 -8.81
N LEU A 146 -8.38 -20.67 -8.18
CA LEU A 146 -7.91 -20.51 -6.81
C LEU A 146 -9.09 -19.98 -5.98
N ARG A 147 -9.23 -20.40 -4.71
CA ARG A 147 -10.45 -20.10 -3.90
C ARG A 147 -10.62 -18.59 -3.68
N PRO A 148 -11.87 -18.07 -3.64
CA PRO A 148 -12.11 -16.65 -3.41
C PRO A 148 -11.66 -16.25 -2.00
N PRO A 149 -10.91 -15.15 -1.83
CA PRO A 149 -10.62 -14.60 -0.52
C PRO A 149 -11.87 -13.91 0.03
N SER A 150 -12.14 -14.07 1.32
CA SER A 150 -12.99 -13.13 2.04
C SER A 150 -12.27 -11.78 2.06
N ALA A 151 -12.87 -10.75 1.46
CA ALA A 151 -12.35 -9.40 1.54
C ALA A 151 -12.40 -8.91 3.00
N HIS A 152 -11.53 -7.96 3.35
CA HIS A 152 -11.17 -7.48 4.70
C HIS A 152 -10.02 -8.26 5.33
N LEU A 153 -9.17 -7.51 6.05
CA LEU A 153 -7.99 -7.91 6.84
C LEU A 153 -6.65 -7.51 6.20
N ILE A 154 -6.31 -6.22 6.35
CA ILE A 154 -4.91 -5.87 6.57
C ILE A 154 -4.44 -6.62 7.82
N ASN A 155 -3.42 -7.46 7.69
CA ASN A 155 -2.67 -7.94 8.85
C ASN A 155 -1.50 -6.98 9.04
N GLY A 156 -1.60 -6.08 10.01
CA GLY A 156 -0.48 -5.25 10.44
C GLY A 156 -0.27 -5.44 11.93
N ASN A 157 0.81 -6.11 12.33
CA ASN A 157 1.20 -6.16 13.74
C ASN A 157 1.64 -4.76 14.16
N MET A 158 0.80 -4.06 14.93
CA MET A 158 0.98 -2.64 15.21
C MET A 158 2.25 -2.30 16.02
N ARG A 159 2.88 -3.32 16.63
CA ARG A 159 4.15 -3.19 17.37
C ARG A 159 5.32 -2.69 16.53
N GLU A 160 5.29 -2.86 15.21
CA GLU A 160 6.37 -2.38 14.33
C GLU A 160 6.16 -0.91 13.88
N LEU A 161 4.93 -0.39 13.95
CA LEU A 161 4.59 0.98 13.53
C LEU A 161 5.01 2.07 14.54
N GLN A 162 5.27 1.70 15.79
CA GLN A 162 5.66 2.62 16.87
C GLN A 162 7.15 3.02 16.85
N VAL A 163 7.95 2.50 15.91
CA VAL A 163 9.42 2.68 15.91
C VAL A 163 9.86 3.99 15.22
N CYS A 164 8.95 4.74 14.59
CA CYS A 164 9.27 6.04 14.00
C CYS A 164 9.03 7.19 14.98
N HIS A 165 9.84 7.24 16.04
CA HIS A 165 10.08 8.45 16.83
C HIS A 165 11.33 9.21 16.34
#